data_AF-A0A183F5Y2-F1
#
_entry.id   AF-A0A183F5Y2-F1
#
_cell.length_a   1.000
_cell.length_b   1.000
_cell.length_c   1.000
_cell.angle_alpha   90.00
_cell.angle_beta   90.00
_cell.angle_gamma   90.00
#
_symmetry.space_group_name_H-M   'P 1'
#
loop_
_entity.id
_entity.type
_entity.pdbx_description
1 polymer ?
#
loop_
_entity_poly.entity_id
_entity_poly.type
_entity_poly.pdbx_seq_one_letter_code
_entity_poly.pdbx_strand_id
1 'polypeptide(L)' 'METKMLRWTTGLTRMNRIRNDVIRQKFGVAPTADKTREARLRWYGHVLRGKEDSVHKIGLNFEVTRKDA' A
#
# COMPACT_ATOMS: atom_id res chain seq x y z
N MET A 1 -11.06 -0.36 -11.47
CA MET A 1 -11.44 0.50 -12.62
C MET A 1 -10.24 1.26 -13.18
N GLU A 2 -9.47 1.95 -12.33
CA GLU A 2 -8.23 2.68 -12.66
C GLU A 2 -7.38 2.02 -13.76
N THR A 3 -6.90 0.79 -13.58
CA THR A 3 -6.05 0.10 -14.59
C THR A 3 -6.73 -0.13 -15.94
N LYS A 4 -8.05 -0.40 -15.97
CA LYS A 4 -8.80 -0.56 -17.23
C LYS A 4 -8.91 0.77 -17.96
N MET A 5 -9.15 1.87 -17.23
CA MET A 5 -9.20 3.22 -17.80
C MET A 5 -7.84 3.66 -18.32
N LEU A 6 -6.77 3.46 -17.54
CA LEU A 6 -5.40 3.80 -17.96
C LEU A 6 -4.99 3.04 -19.23
N ARG A 7 -5.40 1.77 -19.36
CA ARG A 7 -5.15 0.97 -20.57
C ARG A 7 -5.97 1.44 -21.77
N TRP A 8 -7.24 1.77 -21.55
CA TRP A 8 -8.12 2.29 -22.60
C TRP A 8 -7.57 3.59 -23.19
N THR A 9 -7.16 4.54 -22.35
CA THR A 9 -6.61 5.83 -22.79
C THR A 9 -5.26 5.72 -23.51
N THR A 10 -4.49 4.66 -23.25
CA THR A 10 -3.23 4.39 -23.97
C THR A 10 -3.38 3.44 -25.17
N GLY A 11 -4.58 2.94 -25.47
CA GLY A 11 -4.79 1.92 -26.51
C GLY A 11 -4.12 0.58 -26.19
N LEU A 12 -3.75 0.33 -24.93
CA LEU A 12 -3.03 -0.88 -24.53
C LEU A 12 -4.00 -2.04 -24.30
N THR A 13 -4.03 -2.92 -25.28
CA THR A 13 -4.77 -4.20 -25.20
C THR A 13 -4.07 -5.21 -24.30
N ARG A 14 -4.79 -6.28 -23.93
CA ARG A 14 -4.27 -7.40 -23.13
C ARG A 14 -3.09 -8.12 -23.82
N MET A 15 -3.03 -8.09 -25.15
CA MET A 15 -1.98 -8.73 -25.95
C MET A 15 -0.60 -8.09 -25.79
N ASN A 16 -0.54 -6.80 -25.46
CA ASN A 16 0.73 -6.10 -25.25
C ASN A 16 1.51 -6.65 -24.05
N ARG A 17 0.85 -7.35 -23.11
CA ARG A 17 1.46 -7.94 -21.90
C ARG A 17 2.32 -6.97 -21.08
N ILE A 18 2.14 -5.66 -21.26
CA ILE A 18 2.83 -4.61 -20.50
C ILE A 18 2.31 -4.61 -19.06
N ARG A 19 3.26 -4.55 -18.12
CA ARG A 19 2.98 -4.52 -16.69
C ARG A 19 2.26 -3.23 -16.28
N ASN A 20 1.42 -3.32 -15.25
CA ASN A 20 0.57 -2.20 -14.84
C ASN A 20 1.33 -1.06 -14.16
N ASP A 21 2.47 -1.36 -13.55
CA ASP A 21 3.41 -0.39 -12.98
C ASP A 21 3.96 0.56 -14.05
N VAL A 22 4.36 0.04 -15.22
CA VAL A 22 4.84 0.84 -16.36
C VAL A 22 3.73 1.76 -16.87
N ILE A 23 2.50 1.22 -16.98
CA ILE A 23 1.33 2.01 -17.39
C ILE A 23 1.07 3.13 -16.38
N ARG A 24 1.12 2.83 -15.08
CA ARG A 24 0.89 3.81 -14.02
C ARG A 24 1.97 4.88 -13.99
N GLN A 25 3.24 4.51 -14.13
CA GLN A 25 4.36 5.43 -14.21
C GLN A 25 4.18 6.43 -15.36
N LYS A 26 3.73 5.95 -16.53
CA LYS A 26 3.45 6.82 -17.69
C LYS A 26 2.39 7.90 -17.39
N PHE A 27 1.46 7.63 -16.48
CA PHE A 27 0.42 8.55 -16.06
C PHE A 27 0.72 9.26 -14.72
N GLY A 28 1.93 9.10 -14.16
CA GLY A 28 2.28 9.66 -12.85
C GLY A 28 1.49 9.06 -11.69
N VAL A 29 0.83 7.92 -11.89
CA VAL A 29 0.06 7.23 -10.86
C VAL A 29 1.00 6.43 -9.98
N ALA A 30 0.97 6.68 -8.67
CA ALA A 30 1.79 5.93 -7.72
C ALA A 30 1.54 4.41 -7.80
N PRO A 31 2.59 3.57 -7.72
CA PRO A 31 2.46 2.13 -7.57
C PRO A 31 1.52 1.74 -6.42
N THR A 32 0.73 0.67 -6.59
CA THR A 32 -0.17 0.19 -5.53
C THR A 32 0.59 -0.17 -4.26
N ALA A 33 1.81 -0.70 -4.38
CA ALA A 33 2.66 -1.05 -3.25
C ALA A 33 3.00 0.17 -2.37
N ASP A 34 3.14 1.36 -2.98
CA ASP A 34 3.40 2.59 -2.22
C ASP A 34 2.15 3.03 -1.46
N LYS A 35 0.96 2.98 -2.10
CA LYS A 35 -0.31 3.30 -1.42
C LYS A 35 -0.59 2.36 -0.24
N THR A 36 -0.29 1.06 -0.39
CA THR A 36 -0.46 0.09 0.71
C THR A 36 0.58 0.30 1.80
N ARG A 37 1.84 0.61 1.45
CA ARG A 37 2.86 0.99 2.43
C ARG A 37 2.43 2.23 3.21
N GLU A 38 1.96 3.27 2.53
CA GLU A 38 1.50 4.51 3.16
C GLU A 38 0.31 4.26 4.09
N ALA A 39 -0.71 3.50 3.65
CA ALA A 39 -1.86 3.14 4.49
C ALA A 39 -1.43 2.39 5.76
N ARG A 40 -0.50 1.44 5.64
CA ARG A 40 0.07 0.74 6.80
C ARG A 40 0.82 1.69 7.73
N LEU A 41 1.65 2.59 7.22
CA LEU A 41 2.37 3.56 8.04
C LEU A 41 1.42 4.52 8.76
N ARG A 42 0.35 4.96 8.09
CA ARG A 42 -0.71 5.77 8.71
C ARG A 42 -1.40 5.00 9.83
N TRP A 43 -1.68 3.71 9.63
CA TRP A 43 -2.24 2.84 10.66
C TRP A 43 -1.29 2.67 11.85
N TYR A 44 -0.02 2.35 11.62
CA TYR A 44 0.99 2.28 12.70
C TYR A 44 1.11 3.60 13.46
N GLY A 45 1.15 4.73 12.75
CA GLY A 45 1.17 6.05 13.38
C GLY A 45 -0.08 6.31 14.23
N HIS A 46 -1.25 5.81 13.82
CA HIS A 46 -2.47 5.89 14.63
C HIS A 46 -2.35 5.02 15.89
N VAL A 47 -1.88 3.78 15.76
CA VAL A 47 -1.66 2.88 16.90
C VAL A 47 -0.66 3.47 17.90
N LEU A 48 0.46 4.03 17.42
CA LEU A 48 1.50 4.63 18.28
C LEU A 48 1.02 5.87 19.03
N ARG A 49 0.15 6.69 18.42
CA ARG A 49 -0.49 7.84 19.09
C ARG A 49 -1.66 7.45 19.99
N GLY A 50 -2.11 6.20 19.94
CA GLY A 50 -3.15 5.65 20.80
C GLY A 50 -2.69 5.48 22.25
N LYS A 51 -3.68 5.28 23.13
CA LYS A 51 -3.48 5.04 24.57
C LYS A 51 -2.74 3.70 24.80
N GLU A 52 -1.91 3.65 25.85
CA GLU A 52 -1.04 2.51 26.14
C GLU A 52 -1.78 1.21 26.45
N ASP A 53 -2.97 1.34 27.04
CA ASP A 53 -3.87 0.23 27.37
C ASP A 53 -4.75 -0.20 26.18
N SER A 54 -4.61 0.44 25.02
CA SER A 54 -5.38 0.04 23.84
C SER A 54 -4.90 -1.32 23.32
N VAL A 55 -5.86 -2.19 22.98
CA VAL A 55 -5.58 -3.55 22.47
C VAL A 55 -4.62 -3.54 21.28
N HIS A 56 -4.73 -2.56 20.39
CA HIS A 56 -3.85 -2.42 19.23
C HIS A 56 -2.40 -2.12 19.61
N LYS A 57 -2.17 -1.30 20.64
CA LYS A 57 -0.83 -0.91 21.08
C LYS A 57 -0.17 -2.01 21.91
N ILE A 58 -0.94 -2.66 22.78
CA ILE A 58 -0.53 -3.86 23.50
C ILE A 58 -0.12 -4.96 22.51
N GLY A 59 -0.98 -5.25 21.51
CA GLY A 59 -0.70 -6.25 20.48
C GLY A 59 0.56 -5.94 19.66
N LEU A 60 0.75 -4.67 19.26
CA LEU A 60 1.95 -4.23 18.55
C LEU A 60 3.22 -4.44 19.39
N ASN A 61 3.19 -4.10 20.69
CA ASN A 61 4.32 -4.28 21.59
C ASN A 61 4.69 -5.78 21.74
N PHE A 62 3.70 -6.68 21.86
CA PHE A 62 3.96 -8.12 21.89
C PHE A 62 4.60 -8.66 20.60
N GLU A 63 4.17 -8.16 19.45
CA GLU A 63 4.75 -8.55 18.15
C GLU A 63 6.20 -8.09 18.02
N VAL A 64 6.52 -6.89 18.48
CA VAL A 64 7.89 -6.35 18.52
C VAL A 64 8.78 -7.16 19.46
N THR A 65 8.34 -7.39 20.71
CA THR A 65 9.12 -8.15 21.70
C THR A 65 9.44 -9.58 21.25
N ARG A 66 8.55 -10.24 20.50
CA ARG A 66 8.82 -11.58 19.94
C ARG A 66 9.82 -11.58 18.80
N LYS A 67 10.02 -10.45 18.12
CA LYS A 67 10.95 -10.34 17.00
C LYS A 67 12.39 -10.10 17.49
N ASP A 68 12.53 -9.53 18.68
CA ASP A 68 13.81 -9.19 19.30
C ASP A 68 14.28 -10.24 20.35
N ALA A 69 13.55 -11.36 20.48
CA ALA A 69 13.87 -12.51 21.33
C ALA A 69 14.36 -13.71 20.50
#